data_AF-A0A6C0LDT4-F1
#
_entry.id   AF-A0A6C0LDT4-F1
#
_cell.length_a   1.000
_cell.length_b   1.000
_cell.length_c   1.000
_cell.angle_alpha   90.00
_cell.angle_beta   90.00
_cell.angle_gamma   90.00
#
_symmetry.space_group_name_H-M   'P 1'
#
loop_
_entity.id
_entity.type
_entity.pdbx_description
1 polymer ?
#
loop_
_entity_poly.entity_id
_entity_poly.type
_entity_poly.pdbx_seq_one_letter_code
_entity_poly.pdbx_strand_id
1 'polypeptide(L)'
;MDTTSNNIDIVWLSVDPVQQKVDYYPKKIAERIEKSFNEQHDNIIRGVPVTCILGKDFFNATIHFKNDENFYQTTPGLTLGRAGYKQPGYRSVRRVKVPDNKNIKVFTKQIHRELRITNSAIDSEKDFTEKVPVECIIKSNLVVNPVEISVWKPENLDSNDSDLETNVVIWQWCKGVPERQGDLMKLTDDWWEPYLYEQNLLIENAFINDKTITTIILPNNTERIIQFIENSVFAKQKDINNKQRLVRRKIVTIQELIELIYNINKKPIDVTLLHSLVSSDEIPHEFLCCISQDIMVDPVKTIDGFTYDRNSIEKWFENSCKSPLTGLQLESKYLEPDIYIKLKIEEFTKLKLKSNVNLAPTEQLIS
;
A
#
# COMPACT_ATOMS: atom_id res chain seq x y z
N MET A 1 7.32 34.11 -27.27
CA MET A 1 5.85 34.05 -27.11
C MET A 1 5.61 33.55 -25.70
N ASP A 2 4.98 34.39 -24.88
CA ASP A 2 4.86 34.24 -23.43
C ASP A 2 4.22 32.90 -23.02
N THR A 3 5.00 32.04 -22.36
CA THR A 3 4.45 30.98 -21.52
C THR A 3 4.09 31.59 -20.18
N THR A 4 2.86 32.09 -20.04
CA THR A 4 2.29 32.40 -18.73
C THR A 4 2.27 31.11 -17.90
N SER A 5 3.29 30.91 -17.06
CA SER A 5 3.29 29.90 -16.01
C SER A 5 2.12 30.24 -15.08
N ASN A 6 1.04 29.46 -15.15
CA ASN A 6 -0.14 29.66 -14.31
C ASN A 6 0.20 29.25 -12.88
N ASN A 7 0.82 30.16 -12.14
CA ASN A 7 1.17 29.94 -10.75
C ASN A 7 -0.09 29.99 -9.88
N ILE A 8 -0.40 28.87 -9.22
CA ILE A 8 -1.51 28.77 -8.29
C ILE A 8 -1.08 29.19 -6.88
N ASP A 9 -2.02 29.77 -6.13
CA ASP A 9 -1.85 30.00 -4.70
C ASP A 9 -2.13 28.70 -3.94
N ILE A 10 -1.16 28.28 -3.12
CA ILE A 10 -1.29 27.10 -2.28
C ILE A 10 -0.82 27.40 -0.87
N VAL A 11 -1.22 26.54 0.07
CA VAL A 11 -0.74 26.53 1.44
C VAL A 11 -0.44 25.11 1.87
N TRP A 12 0.58 24.95 2.71
CA TRP A 12 0.83 23.73 3.46
C TRP A 12 0.27 23.90 4.86
N LEU A 13 -0.48 22.91 5.32
CA LEU A 13 -1.07 22.91 6.66
C LEU A 13 -0.88 21.57 7.36
N SER A 14 -1.02 21.57 8.67
CA SER A 14 -1.04 20.39 9.53
C SER A 14 -2.16 20.50 10.55
N VAL A 15 -2.51 19.38 11.17
CA VAL A 15 -3.43 19.38 12.32
C VAL A 15 -2.65 19.13 13.60
N ASP A 16 -2.85 20.01 14.58
CA ASP A 16 -2.30 19.87 15.94
C ASP A 16 -3.16 18.90 16.74
N PRO A 17 -2.67 17.70 17.10
CA PRO A 17 -3.47 16.71 17.83
C PRO A 17 -3.71 17.12 19.29
N VAL A 18 -2.90 18.02 19.86
CA VAL A 18 -3.01 18.46 21.27
C VAL A 18 -3.96 19.63 21.39
N GLN A 19 -3.77 20.64 20.54
CA GLN A 19 -4.61 21.84 20.55
C GLN A 19 -5.89 21.69 19.72
N GLN A 20 -6.02 20.58 18.99
CA GLN A 20 -7.12 20.28 18.07
C GLN A 20 -7.47 21.45 17.15
N LYS A 21 -6.47 21.95 16.42
CA LYS A 21 -6.60 23.06 15.47
C LYS A 21 -5.80 22.80 14.19
N VAL A 22 -6.07 23.59 13.16
CA VAL A 22 -5.25 23.63 11.94
C VAL A 22 -4.10 24.63 12.13
N ASP A 23 -2.87 24.17 11.89
CA ASP A 23 -1.68 25.01 11.85
C ASP A 23 -1.17 25.14 10.42
N TYR A 24 -0.82 26.36 10.02
CA TYR A 24 -0.23 26.63 8.70
C TYR A 24 1.28 26.71 8.79
N TYR A 25 1.97 26.13 7.82
CA TYR A 25 3.42 26.24 7.74
C TYR A 25 3.82 27.67 7.35
N PRO A 26 4.77 28.30 8.06
CA PRO A 26 5.26 29.62 7.68
C PRO A 26 5.84 29.61 6.26
N LYS A 27 5.71 30.73 5.54
CA LYS A 27 6.09 30.86 4.11
C LYS A 27 7.40 30.17 3.74
N LYS A 28 8.49 30.51 4.45
CA LYS A 28 9.84 29.98 4.19
C LYS A 28 9.93 28.45 4.35
N ILE A 29 9.15 27.89 5.28
CA ILE A 29 9.08 26.46 5.50
C ILE A 29 8.20 25.81 4.42
N ALA A 30 7.04 26.41 4.11
CA ALA A 30 6.16 25.95 3.04
C ALA A 30 6.88 25.93 1.68
N GLU A 31 7.67 26.95 1.34
CA GLU A 31 8.49 27.00 0.12
C GLU A 31 9.51 25.86 0.06
N ARG A 32 10.10 25.48 1.20
CA ARG A 32 11.03 24.35 1.27
C ARG A 32 10.32 23.01 1.08
N ILE A 33 9.15 22.85 1.70
CA ILE A 33 8.31 21.65 1.53
C ILE A 33 7.91 21.53 0.07
N GLU A 34 7.39 22.60 -0.53
CA GLU A 34 6.94 22.64 -1.91
C GLU A 34 8.09 22.37 -2.90
N LYS A 35 9.28 22.93 -2.65
CA LYS A 35 10.46 22.64 -3.47
C LYS A 35 10.79 21.15 -3.46
N SER A 36 10.89 20.54 -2.27
CA SER A 36 11.18 19.11 -2.14
C SER A 36 10.09 18.26 -2.78
N PHE A 37 8.82 18.64 -2.58
CA PHE A 37 7.67 17.97 -3.18
C PHE A 37 7.74 18.00 -4.71
N ASN A 38 8.07 19.14 -5.30
CA ASN A 38 8.18 19.28 -6.76
C ASN A 38 9.39 18.52 -7.33
N GLU A 39 10.55 18.62 -6.67
CA GLU A 39 11.78 17.94 -7.12
C GLU A 39 11.67 16.41 -7.05
N GLN A 40 10.78 15.90 -6.20
CA GLN A 40 10.62 14.47 -5.94
C GLN A 40 9.22 13.96 -6.31
N HIS A 41 8.45 14.73 -7.08
CA HIS A 41 7.05 14.45 -7.39
C HIS A 41 6.86 13.09 -8.07
N ASP A 42 7.70 12.76 -9.04
CA ASP A 42 7.66 11.48 -9.75
C ASP A 42 7.89 10.29 -8.80
N ASN A 43 8.80 10.43 -7.83
CA ASN A 43 9.07 9.42 -6.81
C ASN A 43 7.87 9.25 -5.87
N ILE A 44 7.20 10.35 -5.52
CA ILE A 44 5.98 10.32 -4.68
C ILE A 44 4.87 9.56 -5.40
N ILE A 45 4.64 9.85 -6.70
CA ILE A 45 3.63 9.16 -7.51
C ILE A 45 3.95 7.66 -7.63
N ARG A 46 5.23 7.31 -7.80
CA ARG A 46 5.71 5.91 -7.86
C ARG A 46 5.70 5.20 -6.51
N GLY A 47 5.21 5.83 -5.44
CA GLY A 47 5.15 5.23 -4.11
C GLY A 47 6.51 5.03 -3.43
N VAL A 48 7.57 5.63 -3.97
CA VAL A 48 8.90 5.61 -3.34
C VAL A 48 8.82 6.45 -2.07
N PRO A 49 9.34 5.98 -0.92
CA PRO A 49 9.39 6.78 0.29
C PRO A 49 10.26 8.03 0.09
N VAL A 50 9.65 9.21 0.24
CA VAL A 50 10.33 10.50 0.07
C VAL A 50 10.13 11.36 1.31
N THR A 51 11.18 12.09 1.72
CA THR A 51 11.13 12.97 2.88
C THR A 51 11.74 14.36 2.63
N CYS A 52 11.25 15.36 3.36
CA CYS A 52 11.80 16.72 3.40
C CYS A 52 12.18 17.09 4.84
N ILE A 53 13.47 17.30 5.10
CA ILE A 53 13.97 17.71 6.42
C ILE A 53 13.86 19.23 6.56
N LEU A 54 13.10 19.69 7.55
CA LEU A 54 12.85 21.12 7.79
C LEU A 54 13.95 21.79 8.63
N GLY A 55 14.84 21.01 9.21
CA GLY A 55 16.04 21.48 9.92
C GLY A 55 15.73 22.21 11.22
N LYS A 56 16.77 22.78 11.85
CA LYS A 56 16.70 23.37 13.20
C LYS A 56 15.72 24.52 13.33
N ASP A 57 15.52 25.27 12.24
CA ASP A 57 14.61 26.41 12.16
C ASP A 57 13.14 25.98 12.34
N PHE A 58 12.86 24.68 12.22
CA PHE A 58 11.55 24.09 12.44
C PHE A 58 11.65 22.77 13.22
N PHE A 59 12.33 22.83 14.37
CA PHE A 59 12.42 21.75 15.36
C PHE A 59 13.03 20.44 14.84
N ASN A 60 13.83 20.49 13.77
CA ASN A 60 14.34 19.29 13.06
C ASN A 60 13.21 18.35 12.63
N ALA A 61 12.02 18.89 12.34
CA ALA A 61 10.92 18.10 11.85
C ALA A 61 11.18 17.61 10.43
N THR A 62 10.55 16.49 10.08
CA THR A 62 10.64 15.86 8.74
C THR A 62 9.25 15.67 8.20
N ILE A 63 8.99 16.15 6.99
CA ILE A 63 7.79 15.80 6.22
C ILE A 63 8.05 14.50 5.49
N HIS A 64 7.07 13.60 5.52
CA HIS A 64 7.05 12.34 4.81
C HIS A 64 5.97 12.40 3.75
N PHE A 65 6.35 12.23 2.49
CA PHE A 65 5.44 12.22 1.36
C PHE A 65 5.00 10.79 1.04
N LYS A 66 3.72 10.62 0.67
CA LYS A 66 3.09 9.35 0.27
C LYS A 66 2.25 9.58 -0.99
N ASN A 67 2.12 8.55 -1.82
CA ASN A 67 1.39 8.59 -3.09
C ASN A 67 -0.08 9.04 -2.98
N ASP A 68 -0.74 8.80 -1.84
CA ASP A 68 -2.18 9.09 -1.66
C ASP A 68 -2.47 10.46 -0.99
N GLU A 69 -1.56 11.44 -1.10
CA GLU A 69 -1.64 12.74 -0.40
C GLU A 69 -1.75 12.67 1.15
N ASN A 70 -1.56 11.48 1.72
CA ASN A 70 -1.53 11.19 3.15
C ASN A 70 -0.18 11.58 3.77
N PHE A 71 0.21 12.84 3.59
CA PHE A 71 1.47 13.36 4.11
C PHE A 71 1.42 13.49 5.63
N TYR A 72 2.58 13.38 6.25
CA TYR A 72 2.70 13.58 7.69
C TYR A 72 4.06 14.14 8.07
N GLN A 73 4.08 14.85 9.20
CA GLN A 73 5.29 15.35 9.83
C GLN A 73 5.65 14.48 11.02
N THR A 74 6.93 14.17 11.17
CA THR A 74 7.49 13.71 12.45
C THR A 74 8.42 14.76 13.04
N THR A 75 8.54 14.78 14.36
CA THR A 75 9.53 15.59 15.08
C THR A 75 10.28 14.68 16.05
N PRO A 76 11.62 14.67 16.05
CA PRO A 76 12.39 13.78 16.91
C PRO A 76 12.12 14.07 18.39
N GLY A 77 12.20 13.03 19.21
CA GLY A 77 12.22 13.18 20.66
C GLY A 77 13.48 13.92 21.09
N LEU A 78 13.39 14.67 22.20
CA LEU A 78 14.49 15.51 22.66
C LEU A 78 14.69 15.36 24.17
N THR A 79 15.90 14.96 24.56
CA THR A 79 16.33 14.97 25.97
C THR A 79 16.59 16.40 26.39
N LEU A 80 15.81 16.90 27.36
CA LEU A 80 15.93 18.24 27.94
C LEU A 80 16.77 18.25 29.23
N GLY A 81 17.64 17.25 29.40
CA GLY A 81 18.44 17.06 30.61
C GLY A 81 17.55 16.83 31.84
N ARG A 82 17.74 17.65 32.89
CA ARG A 82 16.94 17.56 34.13
C ARG A 82 15.47 17.92 33.94
N ALA A 83 15.10 18.59 32.84
CA ALA A 83 13.72 18.91 32.51
C ALA A 83 12.96 17.74 31.85
N GLY A 84 13.59 16.58 31.70
CA GLY A 84 12.96 15.35 31.23
C GLY A 84 13.16 15.10 29.74
N TYR A 85 12.27 14.30 29.16
CA TYR A 85 12.33 13.89 27.75
C TYR A 85 11.05 14.31 27.03
N LYS A 86 11.20 15.10 25.97
CA LYS A 86 10.10 15.43 25.05
C LYS A 86 9.91 14.25 24.11
N GLN A 87 8.70 13.68 24.12
CA GLN A 87 8.33 12.60 23.21
C GLN A 87 8.37 13.06 21.74
N PRO A 88 8.68 12.16 20.78
CA PRO A 88 8.57 12.46 19.37
C PRO A 88 7.13 12.86 19.01
N GLY A 89 6.99 13.77 18.06
CA GLY A 89 5.71 14.29 17.60
C GLY A 89 5.29 13.72 16.26
N TYR A 90 3.99 13.61 16.04
CA TYR A 90 3.35 13.25 14.76
C TYR A 90 2.26 14.27 14.42
N ARG A 91 2.18 14.68 13.16
CA ARG A 91 1.07 15.50 12.63
C ARG A 91 0.70 15.07 11.23
N SER A 92 -0.59 14.99 10.93
CA SER A 92 -1.04 14.85 9.54
C SER A 92 -0.88 16.19 8.81
N VAL A 93 -0.44 16.14 7.55
CA VAL A 93 -0.04 17.30 6.74
C VAL A 93 -0.79 17.28 5.42
N ARG A 94 -1.12 18.44 4.88
CA ARG A 94 -1.77 18.56 3.57
C ARG A 94 -1.30 19.77 2.78
N ARG A 95 -1.22 19.58 1.47
CA ARG A 95 -1.08 20.64 0.47
C ARG A 95 -2.47 21.04 -0.02
N VAL A 96 -2.83 22.31 0.02
CA VAL A 96 -4.16 22.79 -0.35
C VAL A 96 -4.06 23.96 -1.31
N LYS A 97 -4.81 23.90 -2.42
CA LYS A 97 -5.01 25.05 -3.31
C LYS A 97 -5.90 26.07 -2.62
N VAL A 98 -5.44 27.33 -2.55
CA VAL A 98 -6.18 28.40 -1.89
C VAL A 98 -7.28 28.92 -2.82
N PRO A 99 -8.56 28.89 -2.40
CA PRO A 99 -9.66 29.45 -3.18
C PRO A 99 -9.66 30.98 -3.13
N ASP A 100 -10.37 31.63 -4.05
CA ASP A 100 -10.42 33.10 -4.15
C ASP A 100 -10.92 33.78 -2.86
N ASN A 101 -11.88 33.13 -2.17
CA ASN A 101 -12.41 33.60 -0.89
C ASN A 101 -11.47 33.32 0.30
N LYS A 102 -10.36 32.60 0.08
CA LYS A 102 -9.34 32.19 1.05
C LYS A 102 -9.86 31.36 2.22
N ASN A 103 -11.08 30.83 2.14
CA ASN A 103 -11.65 29.97 3.18
C ASN A 103 -11.47 28.52 2.76
N ILE A 104 -10.82 27.73 3.61
CA ILE A 104 -10.63 26.30 3.38
C ILE A 104 -11.41 25.49 4.41
N LYS A 105 -11.80 24.29 4.00
CA LYS A 105 -12.42 23.30 4.88
C LYS A 105 -11.50 22.10 5.02
N VAL A 106 -11.18 21.73 6.26
CA VAL A 106 -10.28 20.62 6.60
C VAL A 106 -11.06 19.60 7.41
N PHE A 107 -11.20 18.39 6.87
CA PHE A 107 -11.90 17.27 7.49
C PHE A 107 -10.93 16.42 8.31
N THR A 108 -11.33 15.98 9.51
CA THR A 108 -10.45 15.25 10.42
C THR A 108 -11.16 14.14 11.18
N LYS A 109 -10.40 13.09 11.53
CA LYS A 109 -10.85 11.93 12.32
C LYS A 109 -9.84 11.59 13.41
N GLN A 110 -10.32 11.15 14.57
CA GLN A 110 -9.47 10.69 15.65
C GLN A 110 -9.04 9.23 15.42
N ILE A 111 -7.74 8.99 15.25
CA ILE A 111 -7.18 7.64 15.06
C ILE A 111 -6.12 7.41 16.13
N HIS A 112 -6.31 6.40 17.01
CA HIS A 112 -5.36 6.05 18.08
C HIS A 112 -4.91 7.25 18.95
N ARG A 113 -5.83 8.18 19.25
CA ARG A 113 -5.57 9.45 19.97
C ARG A 113 -4.75 10.51 19.20
N GLU A 114 -4.55 10.33 17.91
CA GLU A 114 -4.02 11.34 16.99
C GLU A 114 -5.12 11.87 16.07
N LEU A 115 -5.21 13.19 15.92
CA LEU A 115 -6.15 13.80 14.99
C LEU A 115 -5.51 13.80 13.59
N ARG A 116 -6.15 13.13 12.62
CA ARG A 116 -5.64 12.97 11.25
C ARG A 116 -6.57 13.62 10.24
N ILE A 117 -6.01 14.18 9.18
CA ILE A 117 -6.80 14.80 8.12
C ILE A 117 -7.38 13.70 7.23
N THR A 118 -8.66 13.78 6.89
CA THR A 118 -9.39 12.84 6.02
C THR A 118 -9.68 13.45 4.66
N ASN A 119 -10.03 12.64 3.68
CA ASN A 119 -10.25 13.11 2.30
C ASN A 119 -11.68 13.58 2.04
N SER A 120 -12.64 13.18 2.90
CA SER A 120 -14.05 13.48 2.72
C SER A 120 -14.69 14.00 4.01
N ALA A 121 -15.84 14.66 3.86
CA ALA A 121 -16.71 15.03 4.97
C ALA A 121 -17.34 13.82 5.67
N ILE A 122 -17.48 12.70 4.96
CA ILE A 122 -18.16 11.49 5.43
C ILE A 122 -17.23 10.71 6.39
N ASP A 123 -15.93 10.70 6.11
CA ASP A 123 -14.92 10.12 7.00
C ASP A 123 -14.55 11.04 8.18
N SER A 124 -15.12 12.25 8.23
CA SER A 124 -14.77 13.28 9.21
C SER A 124 -15.58 13.14 10.49
N GLU A 125 -14.91 13.07 11.63
CA GLU A 125 -15.55 13.25 12.95
C GLU A 125 -15.60 14.73 13.35
N LYS A 126 -14.67 15.55 12.82
CA LYS A 126 -14.56 16.97 13.10
C LYS A 126 -14.02 17.72 11.89
N ASP A 127 -14.65 18.83 11.53
CA ASP A 127 -14.17 19.73 10.48
C ASP A 127 -13.71 21.09 11.01
N PHE A 128 -12.79 21.71 10.28
CA PHE A 128 -12.31 23.06 10.52
C PHE A 128 -12.60 23.92 9.29
N THR A 129 -13.22 25.07 9.50
CA THR A 129 -13.39 26.08 8.46
C THR A 129 -12.57 27.30 8.84
N GLU A 130 -11.46 27.52 8.15
CA GLU A 130 -10.45 28.50 8.52
C GLU A 130 -10.15 29.43 7.35
N LYS A 131 -9.92 30.70 7.66
CA LYS A 131 -9.41 31.66 6.68
C LYS A 131 -7.90 31.53 6.59
N VAL A 132 -7.39 31.24 5.40
CA VAL A 132 -5.95 31.03 5.19
C VAL A 132 -5.18 32.33 5.47
N PRO A 133 -4.18 32.32 6.37
CA PRO A 133 -3.32 33.46 6.62
C PRO A 133 -2.52 33.81 5.36
N VAL A 134 -2.56 35.09 4.95
CA VAL A 134 -1.97 35.54 3.68
C VAL A 134 -0.44 35.39 3.67
N GLU A 135 0.18 35.47 4.83
CA GLU A 135 1.61 35.27 5.05
C GLU A 135 2.06 33.82 4.87
N CYS A 136 1.15 32.85 4.89
CA CYS A 136 1.46 31.43 4.67
C CYS A 136 1.26 30.99 3.21
N ILE A 137 0.65 31.84 2.38
CA ILE A 137 0.37 31.53 0.97
C ILE A 137 1.65 31.59 0.15
N ILE A 138 1.89 30.56 -0.67
CA ILE A 138 3.00 30.48 -1.61
C ILE A 138 2.49 30.23 -3.02
N LYS A 139 3.31 30.59 -4.01
CA LYS A 139 3.05 30.28 -5.42
C LYS A 139 3.65 28.94 -5.76
N SER A 140 2.89 28.09 -6.44
CA SER A 140 3.41 26.87 -7.04
C SER A 140 3.13 26.83 -8.53
N ASN A 141 4.12 26.32 -9.27
CA ASN A 141 4.02 26.06 -10.70
C ASN A 141 3.40 24.68 -10.97
N LEU A 142 3.28 23.84 -9.93
CA LEU A 142 2.76 22.48 -10.03
C LEU A 142 1.29 22.48 -9.60
N VAL A 143 0.40 22.44 -10.58
CA VAL A 143 -1.01 22.17 -10.34
C VAL A 143 -1.15 20.67 -10.11
N VAL A 144 -1.00 20.25 -8.85
CA VAL A 144 -1.51 18.94 -8.41
C VAL A 144 -3.02 19.09 -8.43
N ASN A 145 -3.63 18.73 -9.55
CA ASN A 145 -5.00 18.25 -9.46
C ASN A 145 -4.94 16.98 -8.61
N PRO A 146 -5.92 16.72 -7.72
CA PRO A 146 -6.03 15.40 -7.11
C PRO A 146 -5.86 14.43 -8.26
N VAL A 147 -4.87 13.51 -8.18
CA VAL A 147 -4.67 12.57 -9.28
C VAL A 147 -6.03 11.93 -9.46
N GLU A 148 -6.71 12.27 -10.54
CA GLU A 148 -7.98 11.68 -10.91
C GLU A 148 -7.55 10.33 -11.46
N ILE A 149 -7.20 9.41 -10.54
CA ILE A 149 -6.73 8.10 -10.92
C ILE A 149 -7.94 7.43 -11.55
N SER A 150 -7.94 7.42 -12.86
CA SER A 150 -9.03 6.87 -13.63
C SER A 150 -9.09 5.36 -13.41
N VAL A 151 -10.30 4.83 -13.43
CA VAL A 151 -10.51 3.40 -13.65
C VAL A 151 -9.89 3.06 -15.01
N TRP A 152 -9.13 1.96 -15.07
CA TRP A 152 -8.62 1.44 -16.33
C TRP A 152 -9.77 1.16 -17.29
N LYS A 153 -9.52 1.23 -18.59
CA LYS A 153 -10.50 0.91 -19.64
C LYS A 153 -9.92 -0.18 -20.56
N PRO A 154 -10.75 -0.94 -21.27
CA PRO A 154 -10.28 -1.99 -22.18
C PRO A 154 -9.27 -1.47 -23.20
N GLU A 155 -9.44 -0.23 -23.69
CA GLU A 155 -8.53 0.38 -24.67
C GLU A 155 -7.12 0.62 -24.10
N ASN A 156 -6.95 0.67 -22.78
CA ASN A 156 -5.63 0.78 -22.17
C ASN A 156 -4.79 -0.49 -22.38
N LEU A 157 -5.42 -1.66 -22.59
CA LEU A 157 -4.73 -2.92 -22.84
C LEU A 157 -4.18 -3.02 -24.27
N ASP A 158 -4.70 -2.20 -25.18
CA ASP A 158 -4.30 -2.13 -26.59
C ASP A 158 -3.24 -1.04 -26.86
N SER A 159 -2.75 -0.36 -25.81
CA SER A 159 -2.00 0.88 -25.93
C SER A 159 -0.58 0.73 -26.46
N ASN A 160 -0.15 1.72 -27.25
CA ASN A 160 1.26 1.92 -27.63
C ASN A 160 2.09 2.26 -26.37
N ASP A 161 3.39 1.94 -26.39
CA ASP A 161 4.35 2.07 -25.26
C ASP A 161 4.26 3.36 -24.41
N SER A 162 3.72 4.47 -24.93
CA SER A 162 3.60 5.74 -24.20
C SER A 162 2.69 5.71 -22.98
N ASP A 163 1.73 4.79 -22.92
CA ASP A 163 0.68 4.79 -21.88
C ASP A 163 0.91 3.71 -20.80
N LEU A 164 1.91 2.84 -20.97
CA LEU A 164 2.18 1.70 -20.10
C LEU A 164 2.50 2.09 -18.65
N GLU A 165 3.11 3.25 -18.45
CA GLU A 165 3.45 3.81 -17.12
C GLU A 165 2.29 4.58 -16.48
N THR A 166 1.15 4.70 -17.16
CA THR A 166 -0.03 5.40 -16.62
C THR A 166 -0.60 4.64 -15.44
N ASN A 167 -0.84 5.34 -14.34
CA ASN A 167 -1.45 4.76 -13.15
C ASN A 167 -2.97 4.67 -13.29
N VAL A 168 -3.52 3.53 -12.90
CA VAL A 168 -4.96 3.25 -12.87
C VAL A 168 -5.37 2.60 -11.55
N VAL A 169 -6.64 2.77 -11.18
CA VAL A 169 -7.20 2.09 -10.01
C VAL A 169 -7.74 0.72 -10.40
N ILE A 170 -7.35 -0.27 -9.60
CA ILE A 170 -7.92 -1.61 -9.67
C ILE A 170 -8.38 -2.09 -8.29
N TRP A 171 -9.41 -2.90 -8.32
CA TRP A 171 -9.87 -3.71 -7.21
C TRP A 171 -9.50 -5.15 -7.50
N GLN A 172 -9.03 -5.84 -6.47
CA GLN A 172 -8.58 -7.22 -6.56
C GLN A 172 -9.22 -8.03 -5.44
N TRP A 173 -9.50 -9.30 -5.69
CA TRP A 173 -9.94 -10.24 -4.67
C TRP A 173 -8.86 -11.30 -4.41
N CYS A 174 -8.71 -11.69 -3.15
CA CYS A 174 -7.73 -12.70 -2.76
C CYS A 174 -8.27 -14.11 -3.03
N LYS A 175 -7.51 -14.97 -3.71
CA LYS A 175 -7.83 -16.39 -3.92
C LYS A 175 -7.72 -17.20 -2.63
N GLY A 176 -6.84 -16.76 -1.73
CA GLY A 176 -6.58 -17.36 -0.43
C GLY A 176 -7.71 -17.14 0.57
N VAL A 177 -7.67 -17.90 1.66
CA VAL A 177 -8.59 -17.80 2.79
C VAL A 177 -7.82 -17.86 4.11
N PRO A 178 -8.24 -17.10 5.14
CA PRO A 178 -7.47 -17.01 6.38
C PRO A 178 -7.27 -18.36 7.06
N GLU A 179 -8.23 -19.29 6.90
CA GLU A 179 -8.19 -20.61 7.51
C GLU A 179 -7.06 -21.49 6.97
N ARG A 180 -6.55 -21.20 5.76
CA ARG A 180 -5.47 -21.97 5.14
C ARG A 180 -4.18 -21.18 5.05
N GLN A 181 -4.23 -19.93 4.60
CA GLN A 181 -3.05 -19.10 4.38
C GLN A 181 -2.71 -18.19 5.57
N GLY A 182 -3.55 -18.14 6.61
CA GLY A 182 -3.36 -17.25 7.75
C GLY A 182 -3.55 -15.79 7.37
N ASP A 183 -2.49 -15.00 7.50
CA ASP A 183 -2.54 -13.56 7.21
C ASP A 183 -2.46 -13.30 5.69
N LEU A 184 -3.63 -13.06 5.09
CA LEU A 184 -3.77 -12.82 3.65
C LEU A 184 -3.00 -11.61 3.14
N MET A 185 -2.67 -10.64 4.01
CA MET A 185 -1.91 -9.46 3.61
C MET A 185 -0.44 -9.77 3.30
N LYS A 186 0.03 -10.96 3.68
CA LYS A 186 1.39 -11.43 3.41
C LYS A 186 1.51 -12.26 2.13
N LEU A 187 0.39 -12.55 1.49
CA LEU A 187 0.40 -13.29 0.23
C LEU A 187 0.89 -12.40 -0.91
N THR A 188 1.72 -12.98 -1.77
CA THR A 188 2.20 -12.33 -2.99
C THR A 188 1.06 -12.01 -3.95
N ASP A 189 1.30 -11.11 -4.90
CA ASP A 189 0.31 -10.70 -5.90
C ASP A 189 -0.25 -11.86 -6.76
N ASP A 190 0.45 -13.00 -6.82
CA ASP A 190 -0.03 -14.24 -7.44
C ASP A 190 -1.35 -14.77 -6.84
N TRP A 191 -1.63 -14.40 -5.59
CA TRP A 191 -2.87 -14.74 -4.87
C TRP A 191 -3.99 -13.75 -5.09
N TRP A 192 -3.75 -12.64 -5.78
CA TRP A 192 -4.71 -11.56 -5.96
C TRP A 192 -5.13 -11.47 -7.41
N GLU A 193 -6.44 -11.49 -7.61
CA GLU A 193 -7.04 -11.48 -8.93
C GLU A 193 -7.75 -10.15 -9.18
N PRO A 194 -7.39 -9.39 -10.22
CA PRO A 194 -8.08 -8.16 -10.53
C PRO A 194 -9.52 -8.44 -10.98
N TYR A 195 -10.45 -7.58 -10.59
CA TYR A 195 -11.76 -7.53 -11.23
C TYR A 195 -11.62 -7.01 -12.67
N LEU A 196 -12.39 -7.58 -13.60
CA LEU A 196 -12.46 -7.06 -14.97
C LEU A 196 -13.14 -5.69 -15.00
N TYR A 197 -13.01 -4.99 -16.13
CA TYR A 197 -13.36 -3.58 -16.28
C TYR A 197 -14.73 -3.23 -15.69
N GLU A 198 -15.78 -3.93 -16.12
CA GLU A 198 -17.15 -3.66 -15.70
C GLU A 198 -17.33 -3.77 -14.18
N GLN A 199 -16.80 -4.84 -13.57
CA GLN A 199 -16.89 -5.02 -12.13
C GLN A 199 -16.03 -4.00 -11.39
N ASN A 200 -14.82 -3.73 -11.87
CA ASN A 200 -13.91 -2.76 -11.28
C ASN A 200 -14.52 -1.34 -11.25
N LEU A 201 -15.13 -0.92 -12.35
CA LEU A 201 -15.83 0.36 -12.48
C LEU A 201 -16.99 0.46 -11.50
N LEU A 202 -17.80 -0.59 -11.36
CA LEU A 202 -18.92 -0.61 -10.40
C LEU A 202 -18.44 -0.54 -8.95
N ILE A 203 -17.34 -1.23 -8.61
CA ILE A 203 -16.77 -1.20 -7.26
C ILE A 203 -16.19 0.18 -6.97
N GLU A 204 -15.38 0.73 -7.87
CA GLU A 204 -14.74 2.03 -7.65
C GLU A 204 -15.77 3.16 -7.57
N ASN A 205 -16.78 3.16 -8.45
CA ASN A 205 -17.87 4.13 -8.35
C ASN A 205 -18.64 4.01 -7.04
N ALA A 206 -18.93 2.79 -6.58
CA ALA A 206 -19.60 2.61 -5.29
C ALA A 206 -18.73 3.09 -4.12
N PHE A 207 -17.43 2.82 -4.17
CA PHE A 207 -16.46 3.25 -3.18
C PHE A 207 -16.34 4.77 -3.08
N ILE A 208 -16.14 5.47 -4.22
CA ILE A 208 -16.02 6.94 -4.27
C ILE A 208 -17.31 7.63 -3.83
N ASN A 209 -18.47 6.99 -4.03
CA ASN A 209 -19.76 7.50 -3.57
C ASN A 209 -20.13 7.03 -2.15
N ASP A 210 -19.16 6.56 -1.36
CA ASP A 210 -19.30 6.17 0.04
C ASP A 210 -20.44 5.17 0.30
N LYS A 211 -20.69 4.27 -0.68
CA LYS A 211 -21.64 3.18 -0.47
C LYS A 211 -21.03 2.17 0.49
N THR A 212 -21.85 1.62 1.38
CA THR A 212 -21.43 0.54 2.29
C THR A 212 -21.38 -0.82 1.59
N ILE A 213 -22.18 -1.01 0.55
CA ILE A 213 -22.23 -2.21 -0.27
C ILE A 213 -22.44 -1.87 -1.75
N THR A 214 -22.00 -2.77 -2.63
CA THR A 214 -22.39 -2.80 -4.04
C THR A 214 -22.51 -4.25 -4.52
N THR A 215 -23.27 -4.45 -5.60
CA THR A 215 -23.46 -5.77 -6.20
C THR A 215 -22.79 -5.78 -7.56
N ILE A 216 -22.03 -6.84 -7.84
CA ILE A 216 -21.41 -7.09 -9.13
C ILE A 216 -21.85 -8.45 -9.69
N ILE A 217 -21.84 -8.58 -11.00
CA ILE A 217 -22.06 -9.86 -11.69
C ILE A 217 -20.73 -10.26 -12.32
N LEU A 218 -20.23 -11.46 -11.98
CA LEU A 218 -19.01 -12.01 -12.56
C LEU A 218 -19.28 -12.56 -13.99
N PRO A 219 -18.24 -12.76 -14.82
CA PRO A 219 -18.40 -13.27 -16.20
C PRO A 219 -19.14 -14.61 -16.34
N ASN A 220 -19.16 -15.41 -15.28
CA ASN A 220 -19.91 -16.67 -15.20
C ASN A 220 -21.39 -16.46 -14.79
N ASN A 221 -21.91 -15.23 -14.87
CA ASN A 221 -23.26 -14.83 -14.46
C ASN A 221 -23.59 -15.09 -12.99
N THR A 222 -22.58 -15.14 -12.13
CA THR A 222 -22.80 -15.28 -10.69
C THR A 222 -22.71 -13.93 -9.98
N GLU A 223 -23.69 -13.64 -9.14
CA GLU A 223 -23.75 -12.41 -8.36
C GLU A 223 -22.78 -12.45 -7.18
N ARG A 224 -22.16 -11.31 -6.86
CA ARG A 224 -21.36 -11.09 -5.66
C ARG A 224 -21.73 -9.78 -5.00
N ILE A 225 -21.74 -9.78 -3.68
CA ILE A 225 -21.89 -8.59 -2.86
C ILE A 225 -20.50 -8.15 -2.41
N ILE A 226 -20.14 -6.90 -2.70
CA ILE A 226 -18.94 -6.24 -2.18
C ILE A 226 -19.37 -5.36 -1.01
N GLN A 227 -18.90 -5.69 0.18
CA GLN A 227 -19.13 -4.94 1.40
C GLN A 227 -17.86 -4.19 1.79
N PHE A 228 -17.88 -2.87 1.70
CA PHE A 228 -16.72 -2.04 2.02
C PHE A 228 -16.46 -2.04 3.53
N ILE A 229 -15.18 -2.02 3.90
CA ILE A 229 -14.77 -1.83 5.29
C ILE A 229 -14.71 -0.33 5.53
N GLU A 230 -15.37 0.13 6.58
CA GLU A 230 -15.45 1.55 6.89
C GLU A 230 -14.05 2.18 7.07
N ASN A 231 -13.82 3.35 6.47
CA ASN A 231 -12.55 4.09 6.51
C ASN A 231 -11.34 3.28 6.02
N SER A 232 -11.54 2.46 4.99
CA SER A 232 -10.54 1.50 4.54
C SER A 232 -10.60 1.31 3.03
N VAL A 233 -9.45 1.01 2.43
CA VAL A 233 -9.31 0.61 1.01
C VAL A 233 -9.58 -0.87 0.77
N PHE A 234 -10.13 -1.55 1.79
CA PHE A 234 -10.44 -2.97 1.77
C PHE A 234 -11.96 -3.19 1.77
N ALA A 235 -12.37 -4.33 1.22
CA ALA A 235 -13.74 -4.78 1.21
C ALA A 235 -13.81 -6.30 1.42
N LYS A 236 -15.03 -6.81 1.59
CA LYS A 236 -15.33 -8.24 1.62
C LYS A 236 -16.27 -8.57 0.48
N GLN A 237 -15.85 -9.50 -0.38
CA GLN A 237 -16.73 -10.12 -1.36
C GLN A 237 -17.50 -11.27 -0.69
N LYS A 238 -18.81 -11.39 -0.93
CA LYS A 238 -19.64 -12.51 -0.53
C LYS A 238 -20.35 -13.11 -1.73
N ASP A 239 -20.37 -14.44 -1.82
CA ASP A 239 -21.23 -15.16 -2.76
C ASP A 239 -22.59 -15.51 -2.15
N ILE A 240 -23.45 -16.15 -2.96
CA ILE A 240 -24.78 -16.61 -2.54
C ILE A 240 -24.74 -17.63 -1.38
N ASN A 241 -23.62 -18.32 -1.19
CA ASN A 241 -23.41 -19.29 -0.13
C ASN A 241 -22.72 -18.66 1.11
N ASN A 242 -22.65 -17.32 1.18
CA ASN A 242 -21.94 -16.56 2.21
C ASN A 242 -20.43 -16.83 2.29
N LYS A 243 -19.83 -17.45 1.27
CA LYS A 243 -18.38 -17.62 1.19
C LYS A 243 -17.74 -16.25 1.00
N GLN A 244 -16.78 -15.93 1.85
CA GLN A 244 -16.15 -14.61 1.88
C GLN A 244 -14.78 -14.61 1.22
N ARG A 245 -14.42 -13.49 0.58
CA ARG A 245 -13.06 -13.20 0.10
C ARG A 245 -12.67 -11.78 0.47
N LEU A 246 -11.40 -11.61 0.84
CA LEU A 246 -10.82 -10.29 1.05
C LEU A 246 -10.68 -9.59 -0.30
N VAL A 247 -11.00 -8.30 -0.33
CA VAL A 247 -10.90 -7.44 -1.49
C VAL A 247 -10.06 -6.23 -1.12
N ARG A 248 -9.18 -5.78 -2.02
CA ARG A 248 -8.35 -4.59 -1.82
C ARG A 248 -8.37 -3.68 -3.05
N ARG A 249 -8.28 -2.38 -2.81
CA ARG A 249 -7.99 -1.37 -3.83
C ARG A 249 -6.49 -1.23 -3.98
N LYS A 250 -5.98 -1.18 -5.21
CA LYS A 250 -4.56 -1.00 -5.54
C LYS A 250 -4.45 -0.01 -6.70
N ILE A 251 -3.43 0.85 -6.67
CA ILE A 251 -3.02 1.65 -7.81
C ILE A 251 -1.88 0.90 -8.49
N VAL A 252 -2.00 0.71 -9.80
CA VAL A 252 -1.00 -0.01 -10.61
C VAL A 252 -0.75 0.73 -11.91
N THR A 253 0.38 0.47 -12.54
CA THR A 253 0.60 0.92 -13.92
C THR A 253 -0.21 0.06 -14.90
N ILE A 254 -0.44 0.56 -16.12
CA ILE A 254 -1.06 -0.23 -17.19
C ILE A 254 -0.24 -1.48 -17.48
N GLN A 255 1.10 -1.40 -17.46
CA GLN A 255 1.98 -2.55 -17.60
C GLN A 255 1.70 -3.63 -16.53
N GLU A 256 1.64 -3.25 -15.25
CA GLU A 256 1.31 -4.17 -14.17
C GLU A 256 -0.10 -4.77 -14.33
N LEU A 257 -1.07 -3.97 -14.76
CA LEU A 257 -2.43 -4.45 -15.04
C LEU A 257 -2.45 -5.52 -16.14
N ILE A 258 -1.73 -5.30 -17.25
CA ILE A 258 -1.61 -6.27 -18.34
C ILE A 258 -1.06 -7.60 -17.80
N GLU A 259 -0.01 -7.54 -16.98
CA GLU A 259 0.59 -8.72 -16.36
C GLU A 259 -0.40 -9.45 -15.42
N LEU A 260 -1.16 -8.71 -14.61
CA LEU A 260 -2.17 -9.27 -13.73
C LEU A 260 -3.31 -9.96 -14.50
N ILE A 261 -3.78 -9.34 -15.60
CA ILE A 261 -4.84 -9.91 -16.46
C ILE A 261 -4.32 -11.15 -17.19
N TYR A 262 -3.11 -11.10 -17.74
CA TYR A 262 -2.49 -12.25 -18.39
C TYR A 262 -2.39 -13.46 -17.46
N ASN A 263 -2.09 -13.22 -16.18
CA ASN A 263 -1.95 -14.25 -15.16
C ASN A 263 -3.26 -14.64 -14.44
N ILE A 264 -4.42 -14.12 -14.85
CA ILE A 264 -5.68 -14.29 -14.10
C ILE A 264 -6.04 -15.76 -13.85
N ASN A 265 -5.84 -16.61 -14.86
CA ASN A 265 -6.14 -18.05 -14.81
C ASN A 265 -5.04 -18.88 -14.13
N LYS A 266 -3.90 -18.28 -13.80
CA LYS A 266 -2.80 -18.97 -13.13
C LYS A 266 -3.18 -19.20 -11.67
N LYS A 267 -3.16 -20.46 -11.25
CA LYS A 267 -3.35 -20.80 -9.83
C LYS A 267 -2.03 -20.53 -9.10
N PRO A 268 -2.06 -19.79 -7.98
CA PRO A 268 -0.88 -19.68 -7.14
C PRO A 268 -0.51 -21.05 -6.59
N ILE A 269 0.79 -21.28 -6.44
CA ILE A 269 1.31 -22.52 -5.85
C ILE A 269 1.33 -22.30 -4.35
N ASP A 270 0.52 -23.09 -3.65
CA ASP A 270 0.49 -23.06 -2.20
C ASP A 270 1.58 -23.95 -1.64
N VAL A 271 2.75 -23.35 -1.40
CA VAL A 271 3.94 -24.07 -0.87
C VAL A 271 3.72 -24.60 0.53
N THR A 272 2.75 -24.04 1.29
CA THR A 272 2.41 -24.53 2.63
C THR A 272 1.83 -25.94 2.61
N LEU A 273 1.30 -26.38 1.45
CA LEU A 273 0.80 -27.74 1.28
C LEU A 273 1.92 -28.79 1.38
N LEU A 274 3.20 -28.43 1.19
CA LEU A 274 4.31 -29.38 1.27
C LEU A 274 4.31 -30.18 2.58
N HIS A 275 3.99 -29.55 3.71
CA HIS A 275 3.87 -30.23 5.01
C HIS A 275 2.86 -31.39 5.03
N SER A 276 1.86 -31.33 4.15
CA SER A 276 0.84 -32.38 4.00
C SER A 276 1.16 -33.38 2.90
N LEU A 277 2.08 -33.05 1.99
CA LEU A 277 2.36 -33.82 0.78
C LEU A 277 3.58 -34.72 0.92
N VAL A 278 4.53 -34.36 1.79
CA VAL A 278 5.80 -35.06 2.00
C VAL A 278 6.18 -35.05 3.48
N SER A 279 7.03 -36.01 3.88
CA SER A 279 7.66 -35.99 5.20
C SER A 279 8.61 -34.79 5.35
N SER A 280 8.84 -34.31 6.57
CA SER A 280 9.72 -33.14 6.80
C SER A 280 11.14 -33.36 6.28
N ASP A 281 11.63 -34.60 6.36
CA ASP A 281 12.98 -34.99 5.94
C ASP A 281 13.16 -35.00 4.41
N GLU A 282 12.06 -34.98 3.65
CA GLU A 282 12.09 -34.85 2.18
C GLU A 282 12.16 -33.40 1.71
N ILE A 283 11.89 -32.41 2.58
CA ILE A 283 11.93 -31.00 2.21
C ILE A 283 13.40 -30.54 2.26
N PRO A 284 13.99 -30.11 1.13
CA PRO A 284 15.36 -29.61 1.12
C PRO A 284 15.57 -28.48 2.13
N HIS A 285 16.65 -28.57 2.92
CA HIS A 285 16.99 -27.54 3.92
C HIS A 285 17.14 -26.14 3.31
N GLU A 286 17.54 -26.03 2.04
CA GLU A 286 17.61 -24.73 1.32
C GLU A 286 16.25 -24.04 1.16
N PHE A 287 15.14 -24.74 1.39
CA PHE A 287 13.79 -24.17 1.33
C PHE A 287 13.30 -23.63 2.68
N LEU A 288 14.01 -23.96 3.76
CA LEU A 288 13.61 -23.62 5.12
C LEU A 288 14.27 -22.32 5.55
N CYS A 289 13.46 -21.41 6.10
CA CYS A 289 13.95 -20.19 6.74
C CYS A 289 14.61 -20.55 8.07
N CYS A 290 15.86 -20.13 8.29
CA CYS A 290 16.56 -20.45 9.53
C CYS A 290 16.02 -19.71 10.77
N ILE A 291 15.17 -18.69 10.60
CA ILE A 291 14.52 -17.96 11.70
C ILE A 291 13.25 -18.70 12.14
N SER A 292 12.33 -18.99 11.21
CA SER A 292 11.07 -19.65 11.52
C SER A 292 11.17 -21.18 11.58
N GLN A 293 12.25 -21.75 11.04
CA GLN A 293 12.43 -23.19 10.85
C GLN A 293 11.31 -23.81 10.00
N ASP A 294 10.76 -23.02 9.07
CA ASP A 294 9.63 -23.38 8.22
C ASP A 294 9.91 -23.01 6.76
N ILE A 295 9.15 -23.60 5.83
CA ILE A 295 9.24 -23.36 4.39
C ILE A 295 9.08 -21.87 4.11
N MET A 296 10.01 -21.31 3.34
CA MET A 296 9.92 -19.92 2.89
C MET A 296 8.76 -19.76 1.91
N VAL A 297 7.79 -18.92 2.28
CA VAL A 297 6.65 -18.58 1.41
C VAL A 297 7.04 -17.43 0.49
N ASP A 298 7.77 -16.45 1.01
CA ASP A 298 8.32 -15.33 0.25
C ASP A 298 9.83 -15.20 0.54
N PRO A 299 10.69 -15.97 -0.15
CA PRO A 299 12.12 -15.98 0.10
C PRO A 299 12.77 -14.67 -0.36
N VAL A 300 13.53 -14.05 0.54
CA VAL A 300 14.24 -12.78 0.32
C VAL A 300 15.66 -12.86 0.83
N LYS A 301 16.56 -12.15 0.16
CA LYS A 301 17.97 -12.09 0.43
C LYS A 301 18.34 -10.80 1.14
N THR A 302 19.14 -10.92 2.20
CA THR A 302 19.80 -9.77 2.84
C THR A 302 21.11 -9.44 2.12
N ILE A 303 21.69 -8.26 2.41
CA ILE A 303 22.90 -7.77 1.71
C ILE A 303 24.14 -8.68 1.85
N ASP A 304 24.18 -9.55 2.86
CA ASP A 304 25.23 -10.54 3.08
C ASP A 304 24.98 -11.86 2.31
N GLY A 305 23.92 -11.93 1.51
CA GLY A 305 23.66 -12.99 0.56
C GLY A 305 22.81 -14.15 1.07
N PHE A 306 22.38 -14.13 2.34
CA PHE A 306 21.55 -15.18 2.93
C PHE A 306 20.06 -14.96 2.69
N THR A 307 19.34 -16.07 2.51
CA THR A 307 17.92 -16.07 2.16
C THR A 307 17.08 -16.47 3.36
N TYR A 308 15.99 -15.75 3.58
CA TYR A 308 15.04 -15.94 4.68
C TYR A 308 13.62 -15.80 4.16
N ASP A 309 12.63 -16.27 4.93
CA ASP A 309 11.25 -15.87 4.70
C ASP A 309 11.07 -14.39 5.07
N ARG A 310 10.48 -13.58 4.18
CA ARG A 310 10.32 -12.12 4.35
C ARG A 310 9.74 -11.74 5.70
N ASN A 311 8.63 -12.36 6.10
CA ASN A 311 7.95 -12.04 7.36
C ASN A 311 8.82 -12.37 8.58
N SER A 312 9.67 -13.38 8.48
CA SER A 312 10.58 -13.75 9.57
C SER A 312 11.73 -12.75 9.72
N ILE A 313 12.36 -12.34 8.60
CA ILE A 313 13.47 -11.38 8.63
C ILE A 313 13.01 -9.95 8.94
N GLU A 314 11.83 -9.53 8.47
CA GLU A 314 11.28 -8.20 8.79
C GLU A 314 11.01 -8.06 10.29
N LYS A 315 10.43 -9.08 10.94
CA LYS A 315 10.26 -9.11 12.41
C LYS A 315 11.57 -9.08 13.16
N TRP A 316 12.57 -9.82 12.68
CA TRP A 316 13.91 -9.77 13.26
C TRP A 316 14.49 -8.34 13.17
N PHE A 317 14.29 -7.67 12.04
CA PHE A 317 14.71 -6.29 11.82
C PHE A 317 13.96 -5.24 12.64
N GLU A 318 12.82 -5.54 13.25
CA GLU A 318 12.19 -4.63 14.22
C GLU A 318 13.10 -4.40 15.44
N ASN A 319 13.86 -5.42 15.84
CA ASN A 319 14.63 -5.42 17.08
C ASN A 319 16.14 -5.60 16.89
N SER A 320 16.60 -5.85 15.66
CA SER A 320 17.99 -6.13 15.34
C SER A 320 18.42 -5.50 14.01
N CYS A 321 19.72 -5.25 13.86
CA CYS A 321 20.34 -4.87 12.59
C CYS A 321 21.45 -5.87 12.20
N LYS A 322 21.39 -7.08 12.75
CA LYS A 322 22.37 -8.14 12.52
C LYS A 322 21.81 -9.19 11.58
N SER A 323 22.68 -9.90 10.87
CA SER A 323 22.36 -11.11 10.14
C SER A 323 21.90 -12.20 11.12
N PRO A 324 20.70 -12.78 10.97
CA PRO A 324 20.25 -13.87 11.84
C PRO A 324 21.16 -15.10 11.78
N LEU A 325 21.74 -15.39 10.61
CA LEU A 325 22.55 -16.59 10.43
C LEU A 325 23.98 -16.43 10.97
N THR A 326 24.60 -15.26 10.77
CA THR A 326 26.00 -15.04 11.16
C THR A 326 26.17 -14.25 12.45
N GLY A 327 25.14 -13.54 12.91
CA GLY A 327 25.21 -12.61 14.04
C GLY A 327 26.02 -11.33 13.76
N LEU A 328 26.52 -11.14 12.54
CA LEU A 328 27.28 -9.97 12.13
C LEU A 328 26.38 -8.78 11.85
N GLN A 329 26.90 -7.57 12.02
CA GLN A 329 26.19 -6.34 11.71
C GLN A 329 25.94 -6.22 10.20
N LEU A 330 24.70 -5.94 9.81
CA LEU A 330 24.37 -5.57 8.44
C LEU A 330 24.46 -4.05 8.27
N GLU A 331 25.01 -3.62 7.14
CA GLU A 331 25.06 -2.22 6.71
C GLU A 331 23.69 -1.69 6.29
N SER A 332 22.76 -2.58 5.90
CA SER A 332 21.42 -2.24 5.44
C SER A 332 20.43 -3.36 5.77
N LYS A 333 19.16 -2.96 5.95
CA LYS A 333 17.99 -3.84 6.09
C LYS A 333 17.26 -4.08 4.76
N TYR A 334 17.89 -3.70 3.65
CA TYR A 334 17.35 -3.95 2.33
C TYR A 334 17.14 -5.45 2.10
N LEU A 335 15.99 -5.80 1.55
CA LEU A 335 15.58 -7.16 1.23
C LEU A 335 15.33 -7.27 -0.27
N GLU A 336 16.15 -8.06 -0.94
CA GLU A 336 16.01 -8.38 -2.36
C GLU A 336 15.19 -9.67 -2.51
N PRO A 337 14.19 -9.77 -3.40
CA PRO A 337 13.50 -11.04 -3.66
C PRO A 337 14.47 -12.13 -4.15
N ASP A 338 14.48 -13.31 -3.52
CA ASP A 338 15.24 -14.46 -4.01
C ASP A 338 14.37 -15.31 -4.94
N ILE A 339 14.23 -14.81 -6.18
CA ILE A 339 13.40 -15.42 -7.23
C ILE A 339 13.85 -16.85 -7.52
N TYR A 340 15.16 -17.13 -7.42
CA TYR A 340 15.70 -18.46 -7.69
C TYR A 340 15.20 -19.49 -6.66
N ILE A 341 15.32 -19.17 -5.37
CA ILE A 341 14.80 -20.05 -4.31
C ILE A 341 13.28 -20.16 -4.39
N LYS A 342 12.57 -19.06 -4.66
CA LYS A 342 11.10 -19.09 -4.86
C LYS A 342 10.69 -20.10 -5.93
N LEU A 343 11.30 -20.01 -7.12
CA LEU A 343 10.98 -20.91 -8.23
C LEU A 343 11.32 -22.37 -7.93
N LYS A 344 12.41 -22.65 -7.22
CA LYS A 344 12.75 -24.01 -6.78
C LYS A 344 11.70 -24.60 -5.83
N ILE A 345 11.29 -23.84 -4.80
CA ILE A 345 10.27 -24.28 -3.85
C ILE A 345 8.96 -24.54 -4.58
N GLU A 346 8.58 -23.64 -5.48
CA GLU A 346 7.37 -23.75 -6.29
C GLU A 346 7.40 -24.98 -7.23
N GLU A 347 8.52 -25.23 -7.91
CA GLU A 347 8.70 -26.39 -8.78
C GLU A 347 8.63 -27.69 -7.99
N PHE A 348 9.34 -27.76 -6.86
CA PHE A 348 9.29 -28.91 -5.97
C PHE A 348 7.86 -29.18 -5.49
N THR A 349 7.15 -28.14 -5.07
CA THR A 349 5.74 -28.23 -4.66
C THR A 349 4.86 -28.76 -5.80
N LYS A 350 5.02 -28.22 -7.02
CA LYS A 350 4.29 -28.70 -8.22
C LYS A 350 4.55 -30.18 -8.50
N LEU A 351 5.79 -30.63 -8.40
CA LEU A 351 6.15 -32.03 -8.62
C LEU A 351 5.48 -32.95 -7.60
N LYS A 352 5.53 -32.58 -6.31
CA LYS A 352 4.91 -33.36 -5.23
C LYS A 352 3.38 -33.37 -5.30
N LEU A 353 2.76 -32.26 -5.75
CA LEU A 353 1.33 -32.21 -6.04
C LEU A 353 0.95 -33.19 -7.17
N LYS A 354 1.71 -33.21 -8.27
CA LYS A 354 1.45 -34.12 -9.40
C LYS A 354 1.62 -35.59 -9.02
N SER A 355 2.66 -35.94 -8.24
CA SER A 355 2.87 -37.32 -7.79
C SER A 355 1.76 -37.81 -6.87
N ASN A 356 1.27 -36.96 -5.96
CA ASN A 356 0.18 -37.32 -5.04
C ASN A 356 -1.18 -37.47 -5.73
N VAL A 357 -1.47 -36.71 -6.79
CA VAL A 357 -2.69 -36.89 -7.60
C VAL A 357 -2.68 -38.22 -8.35
N ASN A 358 -1.51 -38.70 -8.79
CA ASN A 358 -1.36 -39.99 -9.47
C ASN A 358 -1.38 -41.21 -8.52
N LEU A 359 -1.39 -40.99 -7.20
CA LEU A 359 -1.44 -42.04 -6.16
C LEU A 359 -2.84 -42.22 -5.56
N ALA A 360 -3.82 -41.37 -5.91
CA ALA A 360 -5.21 -41.59 -5.51
C ALA A 360 -5.80 -42.77 -6.31
N PRO A 361 -6.36 -43.82 -5.67
CA PRO A 361 -6.80 -45.01 -6.39
C PRO A 361 -8.02 -44.73 -7.26
N THR A 362 -7.90 -45.04 -8.54
CA THR A 362 -9.00 -45.12 -9.51
C THR A 362 -9.79 -46.41 -9.29
N GLU A 363 -10.46 -46.58 -8.15
CA GLU A 363 -11.42 -47.68 -7.96
C GLU A 363 -12.62 -47.23 -7.13
N GLN A 364 -13.72 -46.90 -7.83
CA GLN A 364 -15.08 -47.39 -7.55
C GLN A 364 -16.04 -46.77 -8.57
N LEU A 365 -16.10 -47.36 -9.76
CA LEU A 365 -17.21 -47.20 -10.71
C LEU A 365 -17.31 -48.43 -11.62
N ILE A 366 -17.32 -49.64 -11.01
CA ILE A 366 -17.91 -50.84 -11.63
C ILE A 366 -18.49 -51.71 -10.50
N SER A 367 -19.78 -51.55 -10.23
CA SER A 367 -20.77 -52.61 -10.04
C SER A 367 -22.15 -52.00 -9.84
#